data_AF-A0A139MX61-F1
#
_entry.id   AF-A0A139MX61-F1
#
_cell.length_a   1.000
_cell.length_b   1.000
_cell.length_c   1.000
_cell.angle_alpha   90.00
_cell.angle_beta   90.00
_cell.angle_gamma   90.00
#
_symmetry.space_group_name_H-M   'P 1'
#
loop_
_entity.id
_entity.type
_entity.pdbx_description
1 polymer ?
#
loop_
_entity_poly.entity_id
_entity_poly.type
_entity_poly.pdbx_seq_one_letter_code
_entity_poly.pdbx_strand_id
1 'polypeptide(L)'
;MVLKGISGFTNPTKGERYVYYDFLCTEFEGEVQGNGHEGEPKWWKISELDQLNMQDDIRERLPLYWRKGSFERIHYWNEEKHCIGETKTILYD
;
A
#
# COMPACT_ATOMS: atom_id res chain seq x y z
N MET A 1 10.70 -11.41 7.59
CA MET A 1 10.15 -10.33 6.74
C MET A 1 10.30 -10.68 5.28
N VAL A 2 9.30 -10.39 4.45
CA VAL A 2 9.29 -10.70 3.01
C VAL A 2 8.92 -9.44 2.23
N LEU A 3 9.67 -9.12 1.17
CA LEU A 3 9.29 -8.06 0.22
C LEU A 3 8.06 -8.51 -0.57
N LYS A 4 6.95 -7.81 -0.39
CA LYS A 4 5.68 -8.12 -1.07
C LYS A 4 5.46 -7.29 -2.31
N GLY A 5 5.95 -6.06 -2.34
CA GLY A 5 5.84 -5.28 -3.56
C GLY A 5 6.51 -3.93 -3.51
N ILE A 6 6.43 -3.27 -4.66
CA ILE A 6 6.77 -1.89 -4.83
C ILE A 6 5.48 -1.17 -5.20
N SER A 7 5.09 -0.18 -4.42
CA SER A 7 3.96 0.68 -4.77
C SER A 7 4.41 2.13 -4.92
N GLY A 8 3.60 2.97 -5.54
CA GLY A 8 4.04 4.35 -5.71
C GLY A 8 3.13 5.22 -6.55
N PHE A 9 3.62 6.44 -6.74
CA PHE A 9 2.99 7.49 -7.50
C PHE A 9 4.02 8.12 -8.44
N THR A 10 3.63 8.36 -9.68
CA THR A 10 4.46 9.03 -10.68
C THR A 10 3.67 10.15 -11.34
N ASN A 11 4.24 11.34 -11.33
CA ASN A 11 3.79 12.48 -12.11
C ASN A 11 4.77 12.72 -13.25
N PRO A 12 4.51 12.19 -14.46
CA PRO A 12 5.45 12.30 -15.57
C PRO A 12 5.62 13.74 -16.06
N THR A 13 4.60 14.59 -15.87
CA THR A 13 4.62 15.99 -16.34
C THR A 13 5.54 16.86 -15.48
N LYS A 14 5.50 16.69 -14.15
CA LYS A 14 6.37 17.45 -13.22
C LYS A 14 7.66 16.73 -12.83
N GLY A 15 7.83 15.48 -13.25
CA GLY A 15 8.99 14.67 -12.91
C GLY A 15 9.02 14.22 -11.44
N GLU A 16 7.87 14.13 -10.79
CA GLU A 16 7.77 13.71 -9.39
C GLU A 16 7.54 12.20 -9.30
N ARG A 17 8.23 11.54 -8.36
CA ARG A 17 8.05 10.11 -8.13
C ARG A 17 8.18 9.78 -6.65
N TYR A 18 7.20 9.05 -6.14
CA TYR A 18 7.19 8.46 -4.81
C TYR A 18 7.18 6.94 -4.96
N VAL A 19 8.07 6.27 -4.23
CA VAL A 19 8.21 4.82 -4.26
C VAL A 19 8.15 4.31 -2.83
N TYR A 20 7.27 3.34 -2.61
CA TYR A 20 7.08 2.64 -1.35
C TYR A 20 7.51 1.19 -1.54
N TYR A 21 8.27 0.66 -0.58
CA TYR A 21 8.65 -0.74 -0.53
C TYR A 21 7.81 -1.43 0.54
N ASP A 22 6.97 -2.36 0.11
CA ASP A 22 5.97 -3.00 0.95
C ASP A 22 6.51 -4.33 1.48
N PHE A 23 6.62 -4.44 2.80
CA PHE A 23 7.11 -5.64 3.48
C PHE A 23 6.02 -6.28 4.35
N LEU A 24 6.01 -7.62 4.40
CA LEU A 24 5.15 -8.40 5.29
C LEU A 24 6.01 -9.12 6.34
N CYS A 25 5.60 -9.02 7.61
CA CYS A 25 6.17 -9.78 8.71
C CYS A 25 5.06 -10.52 9.47
N THR A 26 5.24 -11.82 9.67
CA THR A 26 4.28 -12.70 10.37
C THR A 26 4.77 -13.16 11.73
N GLU A 27 6.06 -12.97 12.01
CA GLU A 27 6.70 -13.32 13.27
C GLU A 27 7.32 -12.04 13.84
N PHE A 28 6.98 -11.71 15.08
CA PHE A 28 7.47 -10.55 15.80
C PHE A 28 7.44 -10.84 17.30
N GLU A 29 8.22 -10.06 18.06
CA GLU A 29 8.26 -10.09 19.51
C GLU A 29 8.11 -8.67 20.08
N GLY A 30 7.73 -8.57 21.36
CA GLY A 30 7.47 -7.29 22.03
C GLY A 30 5.99 -6.88 22.00
N GLU A 31 5.73 -5.64 22.43
CA GLU A 31 4.39 -5.07 22.53
C GLU A 31 4.26 -3.85 21.63
N VAL A 32 3.10 -3.70 20.98
CA VAL A 32 2.81 -2.56 20.12
C VAL A 32 2.54 -1.32 20.97
N GLN A 33 3.32 -0.25 20.75
CA GLN A 33 3.17 1.03 21.44
C GLN A 33 2.70 2.11 20.46
N GLY A 34 1.70 2.91 20.86
CA GLY A 34 1.31 4.12 20.15
C GLY A 34 2.22 5.30 20.50
N ASN A 35 2.29 6.29 19.61
CA ASN A 35 3.06 7.52 19.83
C ASN A 35 2.19 8.80 19.79
N GLY A 36 0.87 8.66 19.63
CA GLY A 36 -0.11 9.75 19.56
C GLY A 36 -0.01 10.68 18.33
N HIS A 37 1.18 10.86 17.75
CA HIS A 37 1.42 11.75 16.61
C HIS A 37 0.96 11.15 15.28
N GLU A 38 1.25 9.86 15.08
CA GLU A 38 0.89 9.12 13.86
C GLU A 38 -0.41 8.31 14.02
N GLY A 39 -0.98 8.32 15.24
CA GLY A 39 -2.20 7.63 15.62
C GLY A 39 -1.98 6.48 16.60
N GLU A 40 -3.08 5.81 16.93
CA GLU A 40 -3.09 4.67 17.86
C GLU A 40 -3.21 3.34 17.09
N PRO A 41 -2.22 2.44 17.22
CA PRO A 41 -2.23 1.16 16.52
C PRO A 41 -3.31 0.23 17.08
N LYS A 42 -3.97 -0.52 16.18
CA LYS A 42 -5.03 -1.46 16.53
C LYS A 42 -4.88 -2.76 15.75
N TRP A 43 -5.18 -3.87 16.41
CA TRP A 43 -5.28 -5.17 15.77
C TRP A 43 -6.70 -5.39 15.24
N TRP A 44 -6.78 -5.84 13.99
CA TRP A 44 -8.04 -6.17 13.31
C TRP A 44 -7.96 -7.56 12.73
N LYS A 45 -9.08 -8.27 12.64
CA LYS A 45 -9.11 -9.52 11.87
C LYS A 45 -9.05 -9.19 10.39
N ILE A 46 -8.33 -10.00 9.62
CA ILE A 46 -8.27 -9.86 8.15
C ILE A 46 -9.68 -9.91 7.54
N SER A 47 -10.59 -10.71 8.11
CA SER A 47 -11.99 -10.79 7.67
C SER A 47 -12.81 -9.50 7.85
N GLU A 48 -12.31 -8.54 8.63
CA GLU A 48 -12.99 -7.27 8.95
C GLU A 48 -12.47 -6.10 8.10
N LEU A 49 -11.48 -6.33 7.22
CA LEU A 49 -10.81 -5.27 6.45
C LEU A 49 -11.78 -4.38 5.66
N ASP A 50 -12.82 -4.96 5.06
CA ASP A 50 -13.81 -4.22 4.26
C ASP A 50 -14.64 -3.24 5.10
N GLN A 51 -14.69 -3.42 6.42
CA GLN A 51 -15.45 -2.57 7.34
C GLN A 51 -14.64 -1.38 7.84
N LEU A 52 -13.32 -1.41 7.70
CA LEU A 52 -12.45 -0.35 8.21
C LEU A 52 -12.54 0.88 7.31
N ASN A 53 -12.62 2.06 7.93
CA ASN A 53 -12.45 3.31 7.22
C ASN A 53 -10.98 3.48 6.81
N MET A 54 -10.69 3.37 5.51
CA MET A 54 -9.36 3.50 4.94
C MET A 54 -9.45 4.06 3.52
N GLN A 55 -8.33 4.57 3.01
CA GLN A 55 -8.22 5.06 1.65
C GLN A 55 -8.37 3.91 0.64
N ASP A 56 -9.04 4.16 -0.49
CA ASP A 56 -9.39 3.13 -1.47
C ASP A 56 -8.17 2.38 -2.03
N ASP A 57 -7.05 3.06 -2.29
CA ASP A 57 -5.84 2.37 -2.77
C ASP A 57 -5.31 1.36 -1.74
N ILE A 58 -5.29 1.72 -0.45
CA ILE A 58 -4.86 0.79 0.60
C ILE A 58 -5.79 -0.42 0.64
N ARG A 59 -7.11 -0.20 0.50
CA ARG A 59 -8.10 -1.28 0.44
C ARG A 59 -7.84 -2.24 -0.72
N GLU A 60 -7.55 -1.72 -1.91
CA GLU A 60 -7.23 -2.52 -3.09
C GLU A 60 -5.85 -3.21 -3.00
N ARG A 61 -4.88 -2.58 -2.32
CA ARG A 61 -3.50 -3.04 -2.26
C ARG A 61 -3.28 -4.13 -1.21
N LEU A 62 -3.94 -4.06 -0.05
CA LEU A 62 -3.78 -5.02 1.04
C LEU A 62 -3.95 -6.49 0.60
N PRO A 63 -5.00 -6.87 -0.17
CA PRO A 63 -5.16 -8.23 -0.69
C PRO A 63 -3.92 -8.80 -1.40
N LEU A 64 -3.10 -7.95 -2.03
CA LEU A 64 -1.89 -8.38 -2.75
C LEU A 64 -0.79 -8.93 -1.82
N TYR A 65 -0.81 -8.60 -0.53
CA TYR A 65 0.20 -9.05 0.44
C TYR A 65 0.06 -10.55 0.73
N TRP A 66 -1.15 -11.11 0.63
CA TRP A 66 -1.41 -12.53 0.88
C TRP A 66 -1.28 -13.42 -0.36
N ARG A 67 -1.16 -12.84 -1.56
CA ARG A 67 -0.87 -13.61 -2.76
C ARG A 67 0.54 -14.21 -2.72
N LYS A 68 0.74 -15.32 -3.42
CA LYS A 68 2.09 -15.83 -3.71
C LYS A 68 2.84 -14.79 -4.58
N GLY A 69 4.15 -14.73 -4.40
CA GLY A 69 5.00 -13.84 -5.19
C GLY A 69 4.96 -12.38 -4.74
N SER A 70 5.35 -11.47 -5.63
CA SER A 70 5.42 -10.02 -5.38
C SER A 70 4.59 -9.23 -6.39
N PHE A 71 4.41 -7.93 -6.16
CA PHE A 71 3.70 -7.04 -7.08
C PHE A 71 4.42 -5.71 -7.29
N GLU A 72 4.13 -5.06 -8.41
CA GLU A 72 4.41 -3.64 -8.61
C GLU A 72 3.08 -2.92 -8.86
N ARG A 73 2.80 -1.82 -8.14
CA ARG A 73 1.56 -1.05 -8.31
C ARG A 73 1.84 0.46 -8.32
N ILE A 74 1.72 1.10 -9.48
CA ILE A 74 2.09 2.51 -9.67
C ILE A 74 0.88 3.31 -10.17
N HIS A 75 0.56 4.38 -9.46
CA HIS A 75 -0.40 5.40 -9.91
C HIS A 75 0.29 6.43 -10.78
N TYR A 76 -0.31 6.75 -11.92
CA TYR A 76 0.14 7.79 -12.83
C TYR A 76 -0.83 8.96 -12.74
N TRP A 77 -0.30 10.12 -12.33
CA TRP A 77 -1.08 11.34 -12.21
C TRP A 77 -1.33 11.98 -13.57
N ASN A 78 -2.56 12.41 -13.79
CA ASN A 78 -2.95 13.24 -14.90
C ASN A 78 -3.03 14.70 -14.42
N GLU A 79 -2.03 15.51 -14.79
CA GLU A 79 -1.98 16.94 -14.43
C GLU A 79 -3.17 17.73 -14.98
N GLU A 80 -3.61 17.46 -16.21
CA GLU A 80 -4.69 18.22 -16.84
C GLU A 80 -6.05 17.98 -16.16
N LYS A 81 -6.29 16.74 -15.73
CA LYS A 81 -7.55 16.34 -15.07
C LYS A 81 -7.49 16.42 -13.55
N HIS A 82 -6.32 16.72 -12.98
CA HIS A 82 -6.06 16.74 -11.55
C HIS A 82 -6.54 15.48 -10.83
N CYS A 83 -6.25 14.31 -11.40
CA CYS A 83 -6.63 13.02 -10.83
C CYS A 83 -5.64 11.91 -11.20
N ILE A 84 -5.79 10.73 -10.59
CA ILE A 84 -5.10 9.52 -11.04
C ILE A 84 -5.67 9.17 -12.42
N GLY A 85 -4.82 9.24 -13.45
CA GLY A 85 -5.21 8.91 -14.81
C GLY A 85 -5.17 7.42 -15.09
N GLU A 86 -4.20 6.72 -14.50
CA GLU A 86 -4.02 5.29 -14.67
C GLU A 86 -3.38 4.69 -13.41
N THR A 87 -3.77 3.47 -13.07
CA THR A 87 -3.01 2.64 -12.13
C THR A 87 -2.55 1.39 -12.84
N LYS A 88 -1.23 1.18 -12.89
CA LYS A 88 -0.64 -0.06 -13.42
C LYS A 88 -0.35 -1.02 -12.28
N THR A 89 -0.74 -2.27 -12.44
CA THR A 89 -0.39 -3.34 -11.50
C THR A 89 0.20 -4.51 -12.26
N ILE A 90 1.40 -4.91 -11.86
CA ILE A 90 2.14 -6.04 -12.42
C ILE A 90 2.33 -7.06 -11.31
N LEU A 91 2.13 -8.33 -11.65
CA LEU A 91 2.19 -9.44 -10.72
C LEU A 91 3.38 -10.34 -11.08
N TYR A 92 4.12 -10.77 -10.06
CA TYR A 92 5.29 -11.63 -10.18
C TYR A 92 5.05 -12.89 -9.34
N ASP A 93 4.56 -13.98 -9.95
CA ASP A 93 4.17 -15.25 -9.29
C ASP A 93 5.26 -16.33 -9.25
#